data_AF-A0A162JAI7-F1
#
_entry.id   AF-A0A162JAI7-F1
#
_cell.length_a   1.000
_cell.length_b   1.000
_cell.length_c   1.000
_cell.angle_alpha   90.00
_cell.angle_beta   90.00
_cell.angle_gamma   90.00
#
_symmetry.space_group_name_H-M   'P 1'
#
loop_
_entity.id
_entity.type
_entity.pdbx_description
1 polymer ?
#
loop_
_entity_poly.entity_id
_entity_poly.type
_entity_poly.pdbx_seq_one_letter_code
_entity_poly.pdbx_strand_id
1 'polypeptide(L)'
;MDAAATNTRLPIDWYGDRLEALRNALKEDVPALVFSDGSSADLAPLLAHKSVTQVPRQASVTDLLQIGQGAALIASGSGFSLWGAFLGNAPRISYPGQSIVPIDEDPSRDIESGFGAEIPANFVEHVRARMDLSEVKSA
;
A
#
# COMPACT_ATOMS: atom_id res chain seq x y z
N MET A 1 -4.14 10.98 -25.24
CA MET A 1 -3.98 12.25 -24.49
C MET A 1 -3.55 11.84 -23.11
N ASP A 2 -2.26 11.92 -22.84
CA ASP A 2 -1.67 11.45 -21.60
C ASP A 2 -2.06 12.40 -20.47
N ALA A 3 -2.98 11.96 -19.61
CA ALA A 3 -3.15 12.56 -18.30
C ALA A 3 -1.86 12.21 -17.52
N ALA A 4 -0.87 13.11 -17.58
CA ALA A 4 0.28 13.04 -16.70
C ALA A 4 -0.26 12.90 -15.27
N ALA A 5 -0.05 11.74 -14.66
CA ALA A 5 -0.49 11.44 -13.30
C ALA A 5 0.01 12.57 -12.41
N THR A 6 -0.91 13.45 -12.00
CA THR A 6 -0.55 14.61 -11.20
C THR A 6 -0.26 14.08 -9.81
N ASN A 7 1.00 14.23 -9.38
CA ASN A 7 1.42 13.89 -8.03
C ASN A 7 0.89 14.96 -7.07
N THR A 8 -0.41 14.89 -6.81
CA THR A 8 -1.13 15.73 -5.85
C THR A 8 -1.18 15.04 -4.51
N ARG A 9 -1.09 15.83 -3.43
CA ARG A 9 -1.26 15.32 -2.06
C ARG A 9 -2.63 14.64 -1.95
N LEU A 10 -2.60 13.34 -1.68
CA LEU A 10 -3.83 12.56 -1.44
C LEU A 10 -4.37 12.86 -0.03
N PRO A 11 -5.69 12.76 0.18
CA PRO A 11 -6.27 12.85 1.52
C PRO A 11 -5.64 11.78 2.44
N ILE A 12 -5.12 12.20 3.60
CA ILE A 12 -4.45 11.27 4.53
C ILE A 12 -5.42 10.18 5.03
N ASP A 13 -6.69 10.55 5.22
CA ASP A 13 -7.74 9.66 5.68
C ASP A 13 -8.05 8.54 4.68
N TRP A 14 -7.71 8.71 3.41
CA TRP A 14 -7.86 7.66 2.40
C TRP A 14 -6.98 6.45 2.72
N TYR A 15 -5.74 6.67 3.15
CA TYR A 15 -4.83 5.57 3.51
C TYR A 15 -5.39 4.76 4.68
N GLY A 16 -5.97 5.44 5.68
CA GLY A 16 -6.60 4.80 6.83
C GLY A 16 -7.86 4.01 6.44
N ASP A 17 -8.73 4.62 5.63
CA ASP A 17 -9.93 3.98 5.10
C ASP A 17 -9.61 2.74 4.25
N ARG A 18 -8.59 2.79 3.38
CA ARG A 18 -8.14 1.63 2.60
C ARG A 18 -7.53 0.54 3.48
N LEU A 19 -6.77 0.91 4.51
CA LEU A 19 -6.19 -0.04 5.47
C LEU A 19 -7.30 -0.80 6.23
N GLU A 20 -8.30 -0.09 6.74
CA GLU A 20 -9.44 -0.73 7.43
C GLU A 20 -10.27 -1.60 6.47
N ALA A 21 -10.50 -1.16 5.23
CA ALA A 21 -11.20 -1.96 4.23
C ALA A 21 -10.45 -3.28 3.95
N LEU A 22 -9.13 -3.24 3.83
CA LEU A 22 -8.31 -4.43 3.61
C LEU A 22 -8.32 -5.35 4.84
N ARG A 23 -8.16 -4.82 6.05
CA ARG A 23 -8.25 -5.59 7.31
C ARG A 23 -9.60 -6.29 7.46
N ASN A 24 -10.69 -5.58 7.16
CA ASN A 24 -12.04 -6.14 7.20
C ASN A 24 -12.21 -7.28 6.18
N ALA A 25 -11.69 -7.11 4.96
CA ALA A 25 -11.75 -8.14 3.93
C ALA A 25 -10.89 -9.36 4.28
N LEU A 26 -9.73 -9.15 4.91
CA LEU A 26 -8.87 -10.22 5.42
C LEU A 26 -9.45 -10.93 6.65
N LYS A 27 -10.28 -10.22 7.43
CA LYS A 27 -10.73 -10.58 8.79
C LYS A 27 -9.57 -10.68 9.79
N GLU A 28 -8.57 -9.82 9.61
CA GLU A 28 -7.34 -9.82 10.39
C GLU A 28 -6.82 -8.40 10.60
N ASP A 29 -6.25 -8.13 11.77
CA ASP A 29 -5.65 -6.84 12.12
C ASP A 29 -4.16 -6.81 11.74
N VAL A 30 -3.91 -6.81 10.42
CA VAL A 30 -2.54 -6.80 9.90
C VAL A 30 -1.82 -5.49 10.26
N PRO A 31 -0.57 -5.54 10.76
CA PRO A 31 0.19 -4.33 11.08
C PRO A 31 0.58 -3.57 9.80
N ALA A 32 0.69 -2.25 9.92
CA ALA A 32 1.09 -1.40 8.79
C ALA A 32 2.29 -0.51 9.14
N LEU A 33 3.19 -0.38 8.16
CA LEU A 33 4.33 0.52 8.22
C LEU A 33 4.10 1.71 7.28
N VAL A 34 4.32 2.91 7.79
CA VAL A 34 4.16 4.15 7.03
C VAL A 34 5.51 4.69 6.62
N PHE A 35 5.74 4.71 5.29
CA PHE A 35 6.88 5.34 4.65
C PHE A 35 6.42 6.68 4.07
N SER A 36 6.93 7.79 4.60
CA SER A 36 6.51 9.12 4.18
C SER A 36 7.55 10.18 4.53
N ASP A 37 7.68 11.18 3.66
CA ASP A 37 8.45 12.40 3.94
C ASP A 37 7.74 13.35 4.91
N GLY A 38 6.46 13.11 5.19
CA GLY A 38 5.62 13.89 6.10
C GLY A 38 6.05 13.81 7.57
N SER A 39 5.74 14.86 8.33
CA SER A 39 5.99 14.88 9.77
C SER A 39 5.01 13.97 10.50
N SER A 40 5.33 13.55 11.73
CA SER A 40 4.39 12.77 12.55
C SER A 40 3.09 13.53 12.85
N ALA A 41 3.12 14.87 12.83
CA ALA A 41 1.92 15.70 12.95
C ALA A 41 1.05 15.62 11.68
N ASP A 42 1.65 15.63 10.49
CA ASP A 42 0.92 15.43 9.21
C ASP A 42 0.30 14.03 9.14
N LEU A 43 0.97 13.03 9.71
CA LEU A 43 0.56 11.63 9.67
C LEU A 43 -0.33 11.23 10.85
N ALA A 44 -0.60 12.13 11.79
CA ALA A 44 -1.33 11.82 13.02
C ALA A 44 -2.67 11.09 12.79
N PRO A 45 -3.50 11.44 11.78
CA PRO A 45 -4.72 10.69 11.51
C PRO A 45 -4.46 9.22 11.15
N LEU A 46 -3.41 8.95 10.36
CA LEU A 46 -3.05 7.60 9.95
C LEU A 46 -2.40 6.81 11.11
N LEU A 47 -1.55 7.47 11.91
CA LEU A 47 -0.88 6.87 13.06
C LEU A 47 -1.82 6.59 14.24
N ALA A 48 -3.03 7.16 14.25
CA ALA A 48 -4.06 6.85 15.23
C ALA A 48 -4.72 5.48 15.00
N HIS A 49 -4.57 4.89 13.82
CA HIS A 49 -5.07 3.54 13.54
C HIS A 49 -4.28 2.48 14.33
N LYS A 50 -4.96 1.39 14.66
CA LYS A 50 -4.36 0.27 15.40
C LYS A 50 -3.18 -0.33 14.63
N SER A 51 -2.10 -0.66 15.34
CA SER A 51 -0.92 -1.35 14.78
C SER A 51 -0.29 -0.65 13.56
N VAL A 52 -0.34 0.68 13.52
CA VAL A 52 0.31 1.50 12.48
C VAL A 52 1.55 2.18 13.05
N THR A 53 2.70 2.03 12.39
CA THR A 53 3.96 2.63 12.83
C THR A 53 4.62 3.43 11.70
N GLN A 54 5.06 4.65 11.98
CA GLN A 54 5.92 5.40 11.06
C GLN A 54 7.33 4.82 11.08
N VAL A 55 7.88 4.53 9.90
CA VAL A 55 9.27 4.10 9.78
C VAL A 55 10.20 5.32 9.89
N PRO A 56 11.25 5.28 10.72
CA PRO A 56 12.23 6.36 10.79
C PRO A 56 12.89 6.59 9.43
N ARG A 57 13.27 7.84 9.13
CA ARG A 57 13.99 8.15 7.89
C ARG A 57 15.27 7.31 7.81
N GLN A 58 15.44 6.64 6.68
CA GLN A 58 16.60 5.81 6.37
C GLN A 58 16.97 5.97 4.89
N ALA A 59 17.91 5.18 4.39
CA ALA A 59 18.25 5.21 2.98
C ALA A 59 17.04 4.77 2.13
N SER A 60 16.71 5.53 1.09
CA SER A 60 15.53 5.27 0.25
C SER A 60 15.53 3.87 -0.39
N VAL A 61 16.71 3.29 -0.64
CA VAL A 61 16.83 1.91 -1.12
C VAL A 61 16.38 0.88 -0.08
N THR A 62 16.65 1.15 1.21
CA THR A 62 16.19 0.30 2.31
C THR A 62 14.67 0.35 2.42
N ASP A 63 14.08 1.54 2.30
CA ASP A 63 12.63 1.72 2.25
C ASP A 63 11.99 0.94 1.08
N LEU A 64 12.55 1.05 -0.13
CA LEU A 64 12.05 0.31 -1.30
C LEU A 64 12.04 -1.20 -1.08
N LEU A 65 13.11 -1.75 -0.47
CA LEU A 65 13.20 -3.18 -0.19
C LEU A 65 12.22 -3.62 0.90
N GLN A 66 12.02 -2.81 1.95
CA GLN A 66 11.03 -3.10 2.99
C GLN A 66 9.59 -3.01 2.45
N ILE A 67 9.28 -1.99 1.65
CA ILE A 67 8.00 -1.87 0.93
C ILE A 67 7.77 -3.13 0.09
N GLY A 68 8.78 -3.56 -0.66
CA GLY A 68 8.72 -4.77 -1.48
C GLY A 68 8.50 -6.05 -0.67
N GLN A 69 8.79 -6.08 0.64
CA GLN A 69 8.53 -7.24 1.50
C GLN A 69 7.11 -7.29 2.08
N GLY A 70 6.37 -6.18 2.04
CA GLY A 70 5.01 -6.12 2.57
C GLY A 70 4.04 -7.07 1.88
N ALA A 71 3.01 -7.51 2.60
CA ALA A 71 1.95 -8.36 2.05
C ALA A 71 1.08 -7.63 1.01
N ALA A 72 0.96 -6.32 1.15
CA ALA A 72 0.32 -5.41 0.21
C ALA A 72 0.91 -4.00 0.36
N LEU A 73 0.72 -3.14 -0.64
CA LEU A 73 1.08 -1.73 -0.60
C LEU A 73 -0.15 -0.85 -0.86
N ILE A 74 -0.43 0.09 0.05
CA ILE A 74 -1.35 1.21 -0.19
C ILE A 74 -0.50 2.40 -0.66
N ALA A 75 -0.58 2.72 -1.94
CA ALA A 75 0.38 3.55 -2.65
C ALA A 75 -0.15 4.96 -2.96
N SER A 76 0.77 5.92 -2.93
CA SER A 76 0.60 7.20 -3.63
C SER A 76 0.84 7.04 -5.14
N GLY A 77 0.42 8.01 -5.96
CA GLY A 77 0.79 8.08 -7.38
C GLY A 77 2.23 8.56 -7.61
N SER A 78 3.19 7.93 -6.92
CA SER A 78 4.61 8.27 -7.04
C SER A 78 5.40 7.12 -7.68
N GLY A 79 6.47 7.49 -8.40
CA GLY A 79 7.44 6.51 -8.92
C GLY A 79 8.09 5.70 -7.79
N PHE A 80 8.20 6.28 -6.59
CA PHE A 80 8.73 5.58 -5.41
C PHE A 80 7.85 4.40 -5.00
N SER A 81 6.54 4.62 -4.85
CA SER A 81 5.58 3.55 -4.54
C SER A 81 5.49 2.52 -5.68
N LEU A 82 5.58 2.98 -6.94
CA LEU A 82 5.63 2.09 -8.11
C LEU A 82 6.82 1.12 -8.03
N TRP A 83 8.03 1.64 -7.84
CA TRP A 83 9.25 0.81 -7.76
C TRP A 83 9.23 -0.13 -6.55
N GLY A 84 8.72 0.31 -5.40
CA GLY A 84 8.59 -0.55 -4.22
C GLY A 84 7.69 -1.77 -4.48
N ALA A 85 6.51 -1.55 -5.08
CA ALA A 85 5.60 -2.64 -5.42
C ALA A 85 6.18 -3.56 -6.51
N PHE A 86 6.76 -2.99 -7.56
CA PHE A 86 7.35 -3.73 -8.67
C PHE A 86 8.51 -4.64 -8.22
N LEU A 87 9.46 -4.12 -7.45
CA LEU A 87 10.62 -4.89 -6.97
C LEU A 87 10.22 -6.06 -6.06
N GLY A 88 9.16 -5.87 -5.26
CA GLY A 88 8.63 -6.91 -4.38
C GLY A 88 7.67 -7.89 -5.07
N ASN A 89 7.15 -7.52 -6.24
CA ASN A 89 5.90 -8.08 -6.77
C ASN A 89 4.79 -8.10 -5.69
N ALA A 90 4.63 -6.98 -4.98
CA ALA A 90 3.64 -6.82 -3.91
C ALA A 90 2.31 -6.30 -4.49
N PRO A 91 1.16 -6.88 -4.11
CA PRO A 91 -0.15 -6.36 -4.51
C PRO A 91 -0.31 -4.89 -4.11
N ARG A 92 -0.82 -4.04 -5.02
CA ARG A 92 -0.90 -2.60 -4.84
C ARG A 92 -2.35 -2.09 -4.89
N ILE A 93 -2.67 -1.19 -3.96
CA ILE A 93 -3.87 -0.37 -3.97
C ILE A 93 -3.45 1.09 -4.22
N SER A 94 -3.97 1.71 -5.26
CA SER A 94 -3.75 3.12 -5.58
C SER A 94 -5.05 3.93 -5.47
N TYR A 95 -4.91 5.24 -5.24
CA TYR A 95 -6.06 6.15 -5.32
C TYR A 95 -6.56 6.22 -6.78
N PRO A 96 -7.88 6.39 -7.03
CA PRO A 96 -8.40 6.47 -8.39
C PRO A 96 -7.68 7.49 -9.28
N GLY A 97 -7.23 7.05 -10.45
CA GLY A 97 -6.45 7.85 -11.41
C GLY A 97 -5.00 8.12 -11.00
N GLN A 98 -4.44 7.37 -10.05
CA GLN A 98 -3.05 7.50 -9.60
C GLN A 98 -2.17 6.30 -9.98
N SER A 99 -2.73 5.28 -10.66
CA SER A 99 -1.91 4.24 -11.29
C SER A 99 -1.13 4.85 -12.46
N ILE A 100 0.20 4.87 -12.33
CA ILE A 100 1.10 5.43 -13.35
C ILE A 100 1.22 4.46 -14.53
N VAL A 101 1.53 3.21 -14.20
CA VAL A 101 1.62 2.06 -15.11
C VAL A 101 1.18 0.80 -14.36
N PRO A 102 0.65 -0.21 -15.08
CA PRO A 102 0.45 -1.54 -14.51
C PRO A 102 1.78 -2.12 -14.03
N ILE A 103 1.79 -2.67 -12.81
CA ILE A 103 2.98 -3.35 -12.26
C ILE A 103 2.98 -4.87 -12.46
N ASP A 104 1.85 -5.42 -12.87
CA ASP A 104 1.63 -6.85 -13.07
C ASP A 104 0.70 -7.06 -14.29
N GLU A 105 0.82 -8.22 -14.93
CA GLU A 105 -0.08 -8.61 -16.04
C GLU A 105 -1.47 -8.97 -15.52
N ASP A 106 -1.57 -9.45 -14.27
CA ASP A 106 -2.83 -9.68 -13.59
C ASP A 106 -3.33 -8.38 -12.95
N PRO A 107 -4.39 -7.74 -13.51
CA PRO A 107 -4.91 -6.48 -12.99
C PRO A 107 -5.53 -6.63 -11.59
N SER A 108 -5.80 -7.85 -11.12
CA SER A 108 -6.28 -8.07 -9.76
C SER A 108 -5.20 -7.92 -8.69
N ARG A 109 -3.92 -7.80 -9.09
CA ARG A 109 -2.79 -7.51 -8.20
C ARG A 109 -2.51 -6.02 -8.07
N ASP A 110 -3.13 -5.20 -8.91
CA ASP A 110 -2.88 -3.77 -9.01
C ASP A 110 -4.20 -3.01 -9.23
N ILE A 111 -4.83 -2.61 -8.12
CA ILE A 111 -6.18 -2.04 -8.13
C ILE A 111 -6.16 -0.55 -7.79
N GLU A 112 -7.12 0.17 -8.37
CA GLU A 112 -7.48 1.51 -7.90
C GLU A 112 -8.72 1.43 -7.01
N SER A 113 -8.74 2.17 -5.90
CA SER A 113 -9.81 2.05 -4.91
C SER A 113 -10.09 3.38 -4.21
N GLY A 114 -11.32 3.89 -4.34
CA GLY A 114 -11.77 5.13 -3.68
C GLY A 114 -12.32 4.89 -2.27
N PHE A 115 -12.64 5.98 -1.55
CA PHE A 115 -13.24 5.91 -0.22
C PHE A 115 -14.46 4.99 -0.14
N GLY A 116 -14.57 4.22 0.95
CA GLY A 116 -15.69 3.31 1.20
C GLY A 116 -15.87 2.16 0.21
N ALA A 117 -15.06 2.05 -0.85
CA ALA A 117 -15.16 0.94 -1.78
C ALA A 117 -14.70 -0.37 -1.11
N GLU A 118 -15.36 -1.48 -1.44
CA GLU A 118 -14.94 -2.80 -0.99
C GLU A 118 -13.63 -3.23 -1.68
N ILE A 119 -12.82 -4.03 -0.98
CA ILE A 119 -11.62 -4.63 -1.56
C ILE A 119 -12.02 -5.91 -2.31
N PRO A 120 -11.72 -6.04 -3.62
CA PRO A 120 -12.06 -7.22 -4.41
C PRO A 120 -11.48 -8.52 -3.83
N ALA A 121 -12.26 -9.61 -3.86
CA ALA A 121 -11.85 -10.89 -3.27
C ALA A 121 -10.57 -11.47 -3.89
N ASN A 122 -10.38 -11.33 -5.20
CA ASN A 122 -9.17 -11.75 -5.91
C ASN A 122 -7.93 -10.97 -5.44
N PHE A 123 -8.06 -9.66 -5.15
CA PHE A 123 -6.97 -8.90 -4.55
C PHE A 123 -6.62 -9.46 -3.15
N VAL A 124 -7.63 -9.77 -2.33
CA VAL A 124 -7.45 -10.36 -0.99
C VAL A 124 -6.72 -11.70 -1.07
N GLU A 125 -7.04 -12.54 -2.06
CA GLU A 125 -6.34 -13.83 -2.29
C GLU A 125 -4.85 -13.64 -2.54
N HIS A 126 -4.46 -12.64 -3.34
CA HIS A 126 -3.06 -12.31 -3.59
C HIS A 126 -2.33 -11.84 -2.33
N VAL A 127 -3.01 -11.05 -1.49
CA VAL A 127 -2.44 -10.60 -0.20
C VAL A 127 -2.25 -11.78 0.75
N ARG A 128 -3.24 -12.67 0.88
CA ARG A 128 -3.15 -13.88 1.72
C ARG A 128 -2.01 -14.80 1.29
N ALA A 129 -1.92 -15.10 0.00
CA ALA A 129 -0.83 -15.92 -0.54
C ALA A 129 0.55 -15.35 -0.17
N ARG A 130 0.66 -14.02 -0.09
CA ARG A 130 1.90 -13.35 0.30
C ARG A 130 2.15 -13.38 1.81
N MET A 131 1.12 -13.26 2.63
CA MET A 131 1.21 -13.44 4.08
C MET A 131 1.73 -14.84 4.43
N ASP A 132 1.18 -15.88 3.81
CA ASP A 132 1.61 -17.28 4.02
C ASP A 132 3.10 -17.49 3.68
N LEU A 133 3.59 -16.86 2.61
CA LEU A 133 5.02 -16.92 2.23
C LEU A 133 5.93 -16.25 3.26
N SER A 134 5.45 -15.24 3.98
CA SER A 134 6.21 -14.53 5.00
C SER A 134 6.30 -15.32 6.31
N GLU A 135 5.23 -16.03 6.67
CA GLU A 135 5.20 -16.92 7.84
C GLU A 135 6.15 -18.11 7.66
N VAL A 136 6.18 -18.71 6.47
CA VAL A 136 7.11 -19.82 6.16
C VAL A 136 8.58 -19.39 6.24
N LYS A 137 8.91 -18.13 5.95
CA LYS A 137 10.28 -17.61 6.06
C LYS A 137 10.69 -17.25 7.49
N SER A 138 9.72 -17.11 8.40
CA SER A 138 9.94 -16.68 9.79
C SER A 138 9.91 -17.86 10.79
N ALA A 139 9.53 -19.06 10.33
CA ALA A 139 9.53 -20.31 11.08
C ALA A 139 10.85 -21.10 10.89
#